data_AF-A0A9X8VB67-F1
#
_entry.id   AF-A0A9X8VB67-F1
#
_cell.length_a   1.000
_cell.length_b   1.000
_cell.length_c   1.000
_cell.angle_alpha   90.00
_cell.angle_beta   90.00
_cell.angle_gamma   90.00
#
_symmetry.space_group_name_H-M   'P 1'
#
loop_
_entity.id
_entity.type
_entity.pdbx_description
1 polymer ?
#
loop_
_entity_poly.entity_id
_entity_poly.type
_entity_poly.pdbx_seq_one_letter_code
_entity_poly.pdbx_strand_id
1 'polypeptide(L)'
;TYSGCPATEFLLNAIEQRLTAAGFSPVQVDIRLSPAWTTDWMNADARERLRQYGVAPPQGHTCDRPHAHGPVACPRCGSTHSEKISEFGSTACKALYRCCDCREPFDYFKCI
;
A
#
# COMPACT_ATOMS: atom_id res chain seq x y z
N THR A 1 -0.11 1.47 6.11
CA THR A 1 -1.55 1.60 6.37
C THR A 1 -1.79 2.86 7.19
N TYR A 2 -3.03 3.30 7.32
CA TYR A 2 -3.42 4.47 8.12
C TYR A 2 -4.41 4.05 9.22
N SER A 3 -4.55 4.87 10.27
CA SER A 3 -5.36 4.54 11.46
C SER A 3 -6.85 4.28 11.18
N GLY A 4 -7.40 4.87 10.11
CA GLY A 4 -8.79 4.67 9.69
C GLY A 4 -8.98 3.60 8.61
N CYS A 5 -8.05 2.65 8.46
CA CYS A 5 -8.14 1.64 7.42
C CYS A 5 -9.31 0.68 7.71
N PRO A 6 -10.29 0.53 6.79
CA PRO A 6 -11.43 -0.35 7.01
C PRO A 6 -11.03 -1.84 7.06
N ALA A 7 -9.85 -2.21 6.57
CA ALA A 7 -9.35 -3.58 6.64
C ALA A 7 -8.85 -3.99 8.04
N THR A 8 -8.76 -3.07 9.00
CA THR A 8 -8.14 -3.33 10.31
C THR A 8 -8.87 -4.42 11.09
N GLU A 9 -10.19 -4.34 11.23
CA GLU A 9 -10.99 -5.34 11.95
C GLU A 9 -10.89 -6.73 11.31
N PHE A 10 -10.89 -6.79 9.97
CA PHE A 10 -10.69 -8.03 9.25
C PHE A 10 -9.32 -8.67 9.55
N LEU A 11 -8.25 -7.87 9.57
CA LEU A 11 -6.91 -8.35 9.87
C LEU A 11 -6.78 -8.87 11.30
N LEU A 12 -7.34 -8.16 12.29
CA LEU A 12 -7.35 -8.61 13.69
C LEU A 12 -8.02 -9.98 13.84
N ASN A 13 -9.24 -10.10 13.30
CA ASN A 13 -10.00 -11.36 13.35
C ASN A 13 -9.26 -12.49 12.63
N ALA A 14 -8.66 -12.21 11.47
CA ALA A 14 -7.90 -13.22 10.73
C ALA A 14 -6.66 -13.71 11.50
N ILE A 15 -5.96 -12.81 12.20
CA ILE A 15 -4.80 -13.18 13.05
C ILE A 15 -5.27 -14.07 14.20
N GLU A 16 -6.29 -13.65 14.95
CA GLU A 16 -6.82 -14.42 16.09
C GLU A 16 -7.29 -15.81 15.67
N GLN A 17 -8.06 -15.90 14.59
CA GLN A 17 -8.57 -17.18 14.07
C GLN A 17 -7.44 -18.11 13.64
N ARG A 18 -6.43 -17.59 12.93
CA ARG A 18 -5.31 -18.40 12.44
C ARG A 18 -4.42 -18.91 13.57
N LEU A 19 -4.12 -18.07 14.57
CA LEU A 19 -3.31 -18.47 15.72
C LEU A 19 -4.06 -19.47 16.62
N THR A 20 -5.36 -19.24 16.84
CA THR A 20 -6.20 -20.19 17.58
C THR A 20 -6.27 -21.55 16.89
N ALA A 21 -6.47 -21.57 15.57
CA ALA A 21 -6.49 -22.81 14.78
C ALA A 21 -5.14 -23.55 14.79
N ALA A 22 -4.03 -22.84 15.01
CA ALA A 22 -2.71 -23.43 15.19
C ALA A 22 -2.42 -23.90 16.64
N GLY A 23 -3.40 -23.78 17.55
CA GLY A 23 -3.29 -24.25 18.93
C GLY A 23 -2.77 -23.22 19.93
N PHE A 24 -2.51 -21.98 19.50
CA PHE A 24 -2.15 -20.89 20.41
C PHE A 24 -3.43 -20.31 21.01
N SER A 25 -3.68 -20.55 22.30
CA SER A 25 -4.83 -19.99 23.02
C SER A 25 -4.49 -19.78 24.50
N PRO A 26 -4.83 -18.63 25.10
CA PRO A 26 -5.56 -17.50 24.50
C PRO A 26 -4.69 -16.62 23.59
N VAL A 27 -5.29 -15.99 22.58
CA VAL A 27 -4.64 -15.01 21.68
C VAL A 27 -5.15 -13.62 22.04
N GLN A 28 -4.23 -12.66 22.19
CA GLN A 28 -4.54 -11.24 22.31
C GLN A 28 -3.72 -10.47 21.27
N VAL A 29 -4.38 -9.61 20.50
CA VAL A 29 -3.74 -8.77 19.47
C VAL A 29 -3.82 -7.30 19.88
N ASP A 30 -2.68 -6.71 20.21
CA ASP A 30 -2.58 -5.29 20.56
C ASP A 30 -2.19 -4.43 19.36
N ILE A 31 -3.01 -3.42 19.02
CA ILE A 31 -2.64 -2.43 17.99
C ILE A 31 -1.71 -1.38 18.59
N ARG A 32 -0.55 -1.18 17.96
CA ARG A 32 0.37 -0.08 18.27
C ARG A 32 0.32 0.97 17.16
N LEU A 33 0.04 2.22 17.53
CA LEU A 33 0.03 3.37 16.62
C LEU A 33 1.34 4.18 16.66
N SER A 34 2.23 3.87 17.61
CA SER A 34 3.53 4.53 17.77
C SER A 34 4.65 3.48 17.89
N PRO A 35 5.76 3.64 17.16
CA PRO A 35 5.97 4.65 16.11
C PRO A 35 4.99 4.42 14.94
N ALA A 36 4.70 5.49 14.18
CA ALA A 36 3.81 5.38 13.04
C ALA A 36 4.40 4.39 12.02
N TRP A 37 3.54 3.54 11.47
CA TRP A 37 3.94 2.64 10.39
C TRP A 37 4.38 3.44 9.17
N THR A 38 5.43 3.01 8.50
CA THR A 38 5.90 3.61 7.24
C THR A 38 6.01 2.56 6.12
N THR A 39 5.83 3.01 4.87
CA THR A 39 6.04 2.16 3.68
C THR A 39 7.50 1.68 3.55
N ASP A 40 8.43 2.28 4.29
CA ASP A 40 9.84 1.90 4.31
C ASP A 40 10.05 0.51 4.91
N TRP A 41 9.11 0.07 5.76
CA TRP A 41 9.11 -1.29 6.32
C TRP A 41 8.67 -2.35 5.30
N MET A 42 8.22 -1.95 4.10
CA MET A 42 7.93 -2.89 3.01
C MET A 42 9.21 -3.36 2.33
N ASN A 43 9.44 -4.67 2.36
CA ASN A 43 10.55 -5.30 1.67
C ASN A 43 10.40 -5.27 0.13
N ALA A 44 11.49 -5.61 -0.58
CA ALA A 44 11.53 -5.60 -2.04
C ALA A 44 10.52 -6.57 -2.67
N ASP A 45 10.33 -7.76 -2.08
CA ASP A 45 9.36 -8.76 -2.56
C ASP A 45 7.92 -8.23 -2.52
N ALA A 46 7.52 -7.57 -1.44
CA ALA A 46 6.19 -6.96 -1.32
C ALA A 46 5.96 -5.86 -2.37
N ARG A 47 6.99 -5.05 -2.65
CA ARG A 47 6.94 -4.01 -3.68
C ARG A 47 6.79 -4.61 -5.08
N GLU A 48 7.51 -5.70 -5.34
CA GLU A 48 7.42 -6.41 -6.61
C GLU A 48 6.06 -7.11 -6.79
N ARG A 49 5.51 -7.73 -5.74
CA ARG A 49 4.17 -8.32 -5.78
C ARG A 49 3.08 -7.29 -6.04
N LEU A 50 3.19 -6.09 -5.48
CA LEU A 50 2.27 -4.99 -5.82
C LEU A 50 2.33 -4.66 -7.32
N ARG A 51 3.54 -4.52 -7.86
CA ARG A 51 3.75 -4.24 -9.28
C ARG A 51 3.16 -5.33 -10.17
N GLN A 52 3.40 -6.60 -9.84
CA GLN A 52 2.83 -7.75 -10.56
C GLN A 52 1.30 -7.80 -10.48
N TYR A 53 0.73 -7.36 -9.36
CA TYR A 53 -0.71 -7.21 -9.20
C TYR A 53 -1.30 -6.01 -9.97
N GLY A 54 -0.46 -5.16 -10.56
CA GLY A 54 -0.89 -3.97 -11.30
C GLY A 54 -1.06 -2.72 -10.44
N VAL A 55 -0.53 -2.72 -9.22
CA VAL A 55 -0.48 -1.55 -8.32
C VAL A 55 0.93 -1.00 -8.31
N ALA A 56 1.10 0.28 -8.62
CA ALA A 56 2.39 0.93 -8.51
C ALA A 56 2.82 1.00 -7.03
N PRO A 57 3.99 0.43 -6.66
CA PRO A 57 4.46 0.43 -5.28
C PRO A 57 4.85 1.85 -4.83
N PRO A 58 4.86 2.12 -3.50
CA PRO A 58 5.23 3.43 -2.97
C PRO A 58 6.65 3.81 -3.39
N GLN A 59 6.84 5.06 -3.79
CA GLN A 59 8.14 5.60 -4.17
C GLN A 59 8.78 6.33 -2.97
N GLY A 60 9.98 5.92 -2.55
CA GLY A 60 10.75 6.60 -1.50
C GLY A 60 10.77 5.90 -0.13
N HIS A 61 11.59 6.49 0.75
CA HIS A 61 11.94 6.00 2.09
C HIS A 61 11.40 6.87 3.23
N THR A 62 10.46 7.80 2.98
CA THR A 62 9.88 8.63 4.05
C THR A 62 8.49 9.12 3.64
N CYS A 63 7.49 8.88 4.48
CA CYS A 63 6.17 9.53 4.41
C CYS A 63 6.21 11.04 4.74
N ASP A 64 7.34 11.56 5.22
CA ASP A 64 7.50 12.96 5.64
C ASP A 64 7.41 13.99 4.51
N ARG A 65 7.53 13.54 3.24
CA ARG A 65 7.44 14.42 2.07
C ARG A 65 6.62 13.78 0.95
N PRO A 66 5.29 13.69 1.11
CA PRO A 66 4.40 13.00 0.15
C PRO A 66 4.41 13.60 -1.26
N HIS A 67 4.90 14.83 -1.42
CA HIS A 67 5.04 15.53 -2.71
C HIS A 67 6.47 15.55 -3.26
N ALA A 68 7.47 15.04 -2.53
CA ALA A 68 8.87 15.04 -2.97
C ALA A 68 9.27 13.76 -3.71
N HIS A 69 8.30 12.91 -4.06
CA HIS A 69 8.56 11.64 -4.70
C HIS A 69 8.69 11.82 -6.21
N GLY A 70 9.64 11.08 -6.80
CA GLY A 70 9.86 11.04 -8.24
C GLY A 70 8.65 10.50 -9.01
N PRO A 71 8.74 10.46 -10.35
CA PRO A 71 7.61 10.06 -11.18
C PRO A 71 7.16 8.63 -10.87
N VAL A 72 5.83 8.41 -10.82
CA VAL A 72 5.25 7.10 -10.54
C VAL A 72 5.32 6.23 -11.79
N ALA A 73 6.10 5.16 -11.74
CA ALA A 73 6.24 4.23 -12.86
C ALA A 73 4.95 3.39 -13.05
N CYS A 74 4.52 3.25 -14.30
CA CYS A 74 3.43 2.37 -14.69
C CYS A 74 3.80 0.90 -14.39
N PRO A 75 2.99 0.14 -13.64
CA PRO A 75 3.31 -1.24 -13.29
C PRO A 75 3.28 -2.18 -14.51
N ARG A 76 2.57 -1.79 -15.58
CA ARG A 76 2.39 -2.57 -16.81
C ARG A 76 3.56 -2.41 -17.80
N CYS A 77 3.96 -1.19 -18.12
CA CYS A 77 4.98 -0.93 -19.14
C CYS A 77 6.30 -0.33 -18.59
N GLY A 78 6.35 0.03 -17.30
CA GLY A 78 7.52 0.64 -16.67
C GLY A 78 7.73 2.12 -16.97
N SER A 79 6.93 2.74 -17.84
CA SER A 79 7.05 4.17 -18.14
C SER A 79 6.82 5.04 -16.91
N THR A 80 7.66 6.06 -16.73
CA THR A 80 7.51 7.11 -15.73
C THR A 80 6.64 8.27 -16.20
N HIS A 81 6.19 8.25 -17.46
CA HIS A 81 5.26 9.23 -18.01
C HIS A 81 3.84 8.86 -17.57
N SER A 82 3.51 9.24 -16.34
CA SER A 82 2.18 9.05 -15.76
C SER A 82 1.65 10.34 -15.18
N GLU A 83 0.33 10.45 -15.15
CA GLU A 83 -0.38 11.58 -14.57
C GLU A 83 -1.34 11.09 -13.50
N LYS A 84 -1.48 11.86 -12.43
CA LYS A 84 -2.44 11.59 -11.37
C LYS A 84 -3.82 12.05 -11.83
N ILE A 85 -4.79 11.14 -11.80
CA ILE A 85 -6.19 11.42 -12.14
C ILE A 85 -6.99 11.79 -10.90
N SER A 86 -6.73 11.11 -9.79
CA SER A 86 -7.42 11.35 -8.51
C SER A 86 -6.50 11.05 -7.34
N GLU A 87 -6.60 11.84 -6.27
CA GLU A 87 -5.92 11.53 -5.01
C GLU A 87 -6.45 10.23 -4.37
N PHE A 88 -7.65 9.78 -4.74
CA PHE A 88 -8.27 8.58 -4.19
C PHE A 88 -8.63 7.60 -5.33
N GLY A 89 -8.12 6.38 -5.23
CA GLY A 89 -8.41 5.26 -6.13
C GLY A 89 -9.32 4.23 -5.46
N SER A 90 -8.99 2.94 -5.61
CA SER A 90 -9.82 1.83 -5.06
C SER A 90 -9.98 1.86 -3.53
N THR A 91 -9.05 2.49 -2.83
CA THR A 91 -9.03 2.64 -1.37
C THR A 91 -8.37 3.98 -1.02
N ALA A 92 -8.62 4.54 0.17
CA ALA A 92 -8.02 5.82 0.58
C ALA A 92 -6.48 5.84 0.50
N CYS A 93 -5.82 4.72 0.79
CA CYS A 93 -4.36 4.54 0.69
C CYS A 93 -3.83 4.36 -0.74
N LYS A 94 -4.70 4.44 -1.75
CA LYS A 94 -4.31 4.39 -3.16
C LYS A 94 -4.77 5.65 -3.87
N ALA A 95 -3.94 6.18 -4.76
CA ALA A 95 -4.29 7.26 -5.69
C ALA A 95 -4.43 6.67 -7.10
N LEU A 96 -5.31 7.23 -7.92
CA LEU A 96 -5.54 6.77 -9.28
C LEU A 96 -4.64 7.54 -10.25
N TYR A 97 -3.90 6.79 -11.07
CA TYR A 97 -3.02 7.32 -12.11
C TYR A 97 -3.39 6.76 -13.48
N ARG A 98 -2.90 7.42 -14.53
CA ARG A 98 -2.92 6.93 -15.90
C ARG A 98 -1.53 7.05 -16.51
N CYS A 99 -1.08 6.01 -17.21
CA CYS A 99 0.13 6.09 -18.01
C CYS A 99 -0.16 6.82 -19.33
N CYS A 100 0.63 7.82 -19.68
CA CYS A 100 0.45 8.56 -20.93
C CYS A 100 0.94 7.78 -22.15
N ASP A 101 1.86 6.82 -21.97
CA ASP A 101 2.43 6.05 -23.09
C ASP A 101 1.57 4.83 -23.46
N CYS A 102 1.19 4.00 -22.49
CA CYS A 102 0.37 2.80 -22.73
C CYS A 102 -1.12 2.98 -22.43
N ARG A 103 -1.52 4.15 -21.90
CA ARG A 103 -2.90 4.52 -21.54
C ARG A 103 -3.54 3.68 -20.43
N GLU A 104 -2.78 2.82 -19.76
CA GLU A 104 -3.26 2.00 -18.64
C GLU A 104 -3.63 2.88 -17.43
N PRO A 105 -4.86 2.78 -16.91
CA PRO A 105 -5.19 3.31 -15.59
C PRO A 105 -4.68 2.34 -14.51
N PHE A 106 -4.08 2.86 -13.43
CA PHE A 106 -3.57 2.02 -12.35
C PHE A 106 -3.62 2.74 -10.99
N ASP A 107 -3.69 1.94 -9.92
CA ASP A 107 -3.58 2.45 -8.56
C ASP A 107 -2.09 2.63 -8.18
N TYR A 108 -1.78 3.72 -7.50
CA TYR A 108 -0.53 3.96 -6.81
C TYR A 108 -0.74 3.84 -5.30
N PHE A 109 0.00 2.95 -4.64
CA PHE A 109 -0.05 2.82 -3.18
C PHE A 109 0.75 3.96 -2.53
N LYS A 110 0.04 4.95 -1.98
CA LYS A 110 0.61 6.19 -1.47
C LYS A 110 0.82 6.15 0.04
N CYS A 111 1.75 6.98 0.50
CA CYS A 111 1.83 7.37 1.91
C CYS A 111 0.62 8.23 2.27
N ILE A 112 0.06 8.03 3.48
CA ILE A 112 -0.98 8.84 4.11
C ILE A 112 -0.41 9.33 5.44
#